data_AF-A0A2S6TTV8-F1
#
_entry.id   AF-A0A2S6TTV8-F1
#
_cell.length_a   1.000
_cell.length_b   1.000
_cell.length_c   1.000
_cell.angle_alpha   90.00
_cell.angle_beta   90.00
_cell.angle_gamma   90.00
#
_symmetry.space_group_name_H-M   'P 1'
#
loop_
_entity.id
_entity.type
_entity.pdbx_description
1 polymer ?
#
loop_
_entity_poly.entity_id
_entity_poly.type
_entity_poly.pdbx_seq_one_letter_code
_entity_poly.pdbx_strand_id
1 'polypeptide(L)' 'MATGSVKWFNSTKGYGFIEPEDGGKDVF' A
#
# COMPACT_ATOMS: atom_id res chain seq x y z
N MET A 1 5.19 -6.14 -10.02
CA MET A 1 5.53 -5.08 -9.05
C MET A 1 4.21 -4.47 -8.62
N ALA A 2 3.83 -4.55 -7.34
CA ALA A 2 2.58 -3.97 -6.88
C ALA A 2 2.71 -2.44 -6.91
N THR A 3 2.00 -1.78 -7.82
CA THR A 3 1.91 -0.32 -7.90
C THR A 3 0.75 0.14 -7.02
N GLY A 4 1.01 1.08 -6.12
CA GLY A 4 0.05 1.57 -5.15
C GLY A 4 0.45 2.93 -4.60
N SER A 5 -0.54 3.70 -4.17
CA SER A 5 -0.34 5.02 -3.58
C SER A 5 -0.05 4.89 -2.08
N VAL A 6 0.96 5.61 -1.59
CA VAL A 6 1.32 5.60 -0.17
C VAL A 6 0.21 6.29 0.63
N LYS A 7 -0.57 5.50 1.37
CA LYS A 7 -1.65 6.03 2.22
C LYS A 7 -1.09 6.73 3.44
N TRP A 8 -0.09 6.12 4.07
CA TRP A 8 0.66 6.76 5.15
C TRP A 8 2.01 6.09 5.33
N PHE A 9 3.01 6.86 5.75
CA PHE A 9 4.37 6.37 6.00
C PHE A 9 4.96 7.02 7.24
N ASN A 10 5.53 6.21 8.14
CA ASN A 10 6.30 6.67 9.29
C ASN A 10 7.79 6.55 8.99
N SER A 11 8.44 7.67 8.67
CA SER A 11 9.87 7.70 8.40
C SER A 11 10.73 7.34 9.62
N THR A 12 10.28 7.69 10.83
CA THR A 12 11.01 7.42 12.07
C THR A 12 11.06 5.94 12.42
N LYS A 13 9.97 5.21 12.16
CA LYS A 13 9.85 3.79 12.48
C LYS A 13 10.05 2.86 11.28
N GLY A 14 10.15 3.40 10.05
CA GLY A 14 10.47 2.64 8.85
C GLY A 14 9.36 1.75 8.33
N TYR A 15 8.10 2.02 8.68
CA TYR A 15 6.95 1.27 8.19
C TYR A 15 5.86 2.21 7.69
N GLY A 16 5.02 1.71 6.79
CA GLY A 16 3.91 2.44 6.23
C GLY A 16 2.89 1.50 5.63
N PHE A 17 1.75 2.06 5.27
CA PHE A 17 0.70 1.34 4.58
C PHE A 17 0.58 1.92 3.17
N ILE A 18 0.65 1.04 2.17
CA ILE A 18 0.42 1.38 0.78
C ILE A 18 -0.97 0.89 0.43
N GLU A 19 -1.78 1.78 -0.14
CA GLU A 19 -3.05 1.39 -0.74
C GLU A 19 -2.74 0.92 -2.17
N PRO A 20 -3.00 -0.36 -2.52
CA PRO A 20 -2.81 -0.83 -3.87
C PRO A 20 -3.72 -0.06 -4.82
N GLU A 21 -3.17 0.41 -5.95
CA GLU A 21 -3.92 1.16 -6.97
C GLU A 21 -4.85 0.23 -7.76
N ASP A 22 -4.49 -1.06 -7.79
CA ASP A 22 -5.35 -2.13 -8.24
C ASP A 22 -6.39 -2.35 -7.13
N GLY A 23 -7.57 -1.72 -7.25
CA GLY A 23 -8.80 -2.14 -6.55
C GLY A 23 -9.25 -3.55 -6.98
N GLY A 24 -8.30 -4.47 -7.10
CA GLY A 24 -8.37 -5.74 -7.77
C GLY A 24 -8.90 -6.81 -6.83
N LYS A 25 -10.22 -6.96 -6.90
CA LYS A 25 -11.07 -8.13 -6.61
C LYS A 25 -10.50 -9.14 -5.61
N ASP A 26 -11.27 -9.35 -4.54
CA ASP A 26 -11.18 -10.49 -3.64
C ASP A 26 -10.63 -11.75 -4.33
N VAL A 27 -9.40 -12.09 -4.00
CA VAL A 27 -8.81 -13.38 -4.37
C VAL A 27 -9.18 -14.35 -3.27
N PHE A 28 -10.15 -15.23 -3.57
CA PHE A 28 -10.57 -16.36 -2.73
C PHE A 28 -9.45 -17.39 -2.55
#